data_AF-A0ABD0PFC8-F1
#
_entry.id   AF-A0ABD0PFC8-F1
#
_cell.length_a   1.000
_cell.length_b   1.000
_cell.length_c   1.000
_cell.angle_alpha   90.00
_cell.angle_beta   90.00
_cell.angle_gamma   90.00
#
_symmetry.space_group_name_H-M   'P 1'
#
loop_
_entity.id
_entity.type
_entity.pdbx_description
1 polymer ?
#
loop_
_entity_poly.entity_id
_entity_poly.type
_entity_poly.pdbx_seq_one_letter_code
_entity_poly.pdbx_strand_id
1 'polypeptide(L)'
;MATARRTSQTPDASQSVSQSPTSADRKLLDKVLRRLDKLHKLSTDPRLGLKNSPPYLPELVSETAIQLTEVWAPYRGPMMAVPRGDEGDYLRIHIRHLRDKADRAVLLFKDGKEKMFEETSSYR
;
A
#
# COMPACT_ATOMS: atom_id res chain seq x y z
N MET A 1 65.31 -5.22 -8.85
CA MET A 1 64.33 -5.72 -7.87
C MET A 1 62.94 -5.48 -8.41
N ALA A 2 62.12 -6.53 -8.42
CA ALA A 2 60.77 -6.55 -8.96
C ALA A 2 59.73 -6.11 -7.92
N THR A 3 58.46 -6.04 -8.37
CA THR A 3 57.21 -5.89 -7.60
C THR A 3 56.88 -4.46 -7.15
N ALA A 4 55.63 -3.95 -7.20
CA ALA A 4 54.37 -4.48 -7.66
C ALA A 4 53.40 -3.33 -7.97
N ARG A 5 52.54 -3.59 -8.96
CA ARG A 5 51.30 -2.90 -9.30
C ARG A 5 50.34 -2.94 -8.09
N ARG A 6 49.75 -1.81 -7.71
CA ARG A 6 48.48 -1.77 -6.99
C ARG A 6 47.63 -0.63 -7.50
N THR A 7 46.80 -0.96 -8.49
CA THR A 7 45.59 -0.22 -8.85
C THR A 7 44.68 -0.16 -7.61
N SER A 8 44.51 1.02 -7.03
CA SER A 8 43.45 1.29 -6.06
C SER A 8 42.13 1.42 -6.81
N GLN A 9 41.32 0.36 -6.71
CA GLN A 9 39.91 0.35 -7.08
C GLN A 9 39.17 1.44 -6.28
N THR A 10 38.53 2.35 -7.01
CA THR A 10 37.39 3.13 -6.55
C THR A 10 36.21 2.17 -6.30
N PRO A 11 35.57 2.16 -5.12
CA PRO A 11 34.27 1.55 -4.99
C PRO A 11 33.25 2.54 -5.56
N ASP A 12 32.87 2.33 -6.82
CA ASP A 12 31.61 2.83 -7.37
C ASP A 12 30.50 2.01 -6.72
N ALA A 13 30.05 2.46 -5.56
CA ALA A 13 28.83 2.02 -4.94
C ALA A 13 27.95 3.26 -4.85
N SER A 14 27.28 3.55 -5.96
CA SER A 14 26.02 4.28 -5.96
C SER A 14 25.05 3.52 -5.05
N GLN A 15 25.24 3.63 -3.72
CA GLN A 15 24.23 3.28 -2.75
C GLN A 15 23.09 4.23 -3.07
N SER A 16 22.10 3.72 -3.79
CA SER A 16 20.79 4.34 -3.89
C SER A 16 20.27 4.46 -2.47
N VAL A 17 20.58 5.57 -1.81
CA VAL A 17 20.11 5.87 -0.47
C VAL A 17 18.60 5.98 -0.59
N SER A 18 17.88 4.92 -0.23
CA SER A 18 16.42 4.91 -0.26
C SER A 18 15.92 6.08 0.56
N GLN A 19 15.00 6.84 0.00
CA GLN A 19 14.50 8.02 0.68
C GLN A 19 13.48 7.60 1.73
N SER A 20 13.64 8.11 2.95
CA SER A 20 12.66 7.91 4.02
C SER A 20 11.28 8.43 3.60
N PRO A 21 10.18 7.77 4.01
CA PRO A 21 8.83 8.24 3.72
C PRO A 21 8.61 9.69 4.19
N THR A 22 8.10 10.52 3.28
CA THR A 22 7.93 11.96 3.55
C THR A 22 6.68 12.23 4.40
N SER A 23 6.52 13.48 4.85
CA SER A 23 5.28 13.90 5.52
C SER A 23 4.04 13.80 4.61
N ALA A 24 4.23 13.98 3.31
CA ALA A 24 3.16 13.80 2.32
C ALA A 24 2.75 12.31 2.22
N ASP A 25 3.72 11.39 2.25
CA ASP A 25 3.45 9.95 2.21
C ASP A 25 2.71 9.49 3.48
N ARG A 26 2.99 10.08 4.65
CA ARG A 26 2.24 9.82 5.88
C ARG A 26 0.80 10.32 5.82
N LYS A 27 0.59 11.53 5.32
CA LYS A 27 -0.77 12.06 5.07
C LYS A 27 -1.52 11.20 4.05
N LEU A 28 -0.82 10.66 3.07
CA LEU A 28 -1.38 9.74 2.09
C LEU A 28 -1.81 8.43 2.74
N LEU A 29 -1.00 7.88 3.63
CA LEU A 29 -1.34 6.71 4.43
C LEU A 29 -2.64 6.92 5.23
N ASP A 30 -2.79 8.04 5.93
CA ASP A 30 -4.04 8.33 6.66
C ASP A 30 -5.26 8.37 5.74
N LYS A 31 -5.10 8.88 4.51
CA LYS A 31 -6.17 8.87 3.50
C LYS A 31 -6.49 7.46 3.06
N VAL A 32 -5.47 6.63 2.82
CA VAL A 32 -5.65 5.23 2.43
C VAL A 32 -6.38 4.44 3.51
N LEU A 33 -5.99 4.58 4.78
CA LEU A 33 -6.67 3.90 5.90
C LEU A 33 -8.16 4.29 5.97
N ARG A 34 -8.49 5.57 5.80
CA ARG A 34 -9.90 6.04 5.72
C ARG A 34 -10.65 5.47 4.51
N ARG A 35 -9.97 5.29 3.38
CA ARG A 35 -10.56 4.68 2.18
C ARG A 35 -10.80 3.19 2.37
N LEU A 36 -9.88 2.46 2.99
CA LEU A 36 -10.03 1.06 3.34
C LEU A 36 -11.20 0.86 4.32
N ASP A 37 -11.33 1.69 5.37
CA ASP A 37 -12.50 1.64 6.28
C ASP A 37 -13.83 1.84 5.53
N LYS A 38 -13.87 2.79 4.60
CA LYS A 38 -15.06 3.00 3.76
C LYS A 38 -15.33 1.80 2.85
N LEU A 39 -14.31 1.26 2.20
CA LEU A 39 -14.42 0.10 1.32
C LEU A 39 -14.91 -1.13 2.10
N HIS A 40 -14.37 -1.36 3.29
CA HIS A 40 -14.80 -2.41 4.21
C HIS A 40 -16.30 -2.34 4.44
N LYS A 41 -16.82 -1.18 4.89
CA LYS A 41 -18.25 -0.95 5.15
C LYS A 41 -19.13 -1.22 3.93
N LEU A 42 -18.69 -0.82 2.74
CA LEU A 42 -19.41 -1.09 1.49
C LEU A 42 -19.42 -2.58 1.16
N SER A 43 -18.27 -3.25 1.30
CA SER A 43 -18.12 -4.68 1.02
C SER A 43 -18.82 -5.60 2.04
N THR A 44 -19.17 -5.10 3.22
CA THR A 44 -19.94 -5.86 4.23
C THR A 44 -21.45 -5.86 4.00
N ASP A 45 -21.98 -5.17 2.98
CA ASP A 45 -23.42 -5.21 2.68
C ASP A 45 -23.84 -6.66 2.33
N PRO A 46 -24.74 -7.28 3.10
CA PRO A 46 -25.11 -8.68 2.92
C PRO A 46 -25.74 -8.95 1.54
N ARG A 47 -26.32 -7.94 0.89
CA ARG A 47 -26.91 -8.08 -0.46
C ARG A 47 -25.87 -8.37 -1.54
N LEU A 48 -24.59 -8.11 -1.29
CA LEU A 48 -23.51 -8.42 -2.23
C LEU A 48 -23.13 -9.90 -2.26
N GLY A 49 -23.47 -10.67 -1.23
CA GLY A 49 -23.18 -12.10 -1.19
C GLY A 49 -21.68 -12.48 -1.21
N LEU A 50 -20.76 -11.56 -0.89
CA LEU A 50 -19.31 -11.76 -1.06
C LEU A 50 -18.73 -12.92 -0.24
N LYS A 51 -19.43 -13.40 0.80
CA LYS A 51 -19.02 -14.58 1.58
C LYS A 51 -18.90 -15.86 0.73
N ASN A 52 -19.57 -15.89 -0.42
CA ASN A 52 -19.55 -17.03 -1.33
C ASN A 52 -18.40 -16.94 -2.36
N SER A 53 -17.62 -15.86 -2.38
CA SER A 53 -16.57 -15.60 -3.36
C SER A 53 -15.22 -15.39 -2.67
N PRO A 54 -14.40 -16.42 -2.49
CA PRO A 54 -13.04 -16.25 -2.00
C PRO A 54 -12.15 -15.52 -3.03
N PRO A 55 -11.21 -14.65 -2.59
CA PRO A 55 -10.99 -14.24 -1.20
C PRO A 55 -12.08 -13.30 -0.68
N TYR A 56 -12.47 -13.49 0.59
CA TYR A 56 -13.50 -12.66 1.22
C TYR A 56 -12.99 -11.22 1.42
N LEU A 57 -13.45 -10.33 0.54
CA LEU A 57 -12.94 -8.96 0.42
C LEU A 57 -12.94 -8.15 1.74
N PRO A 58 -14.01 -8.15 2.56
CA PRO A 58 -14.01 -7.40 3.82
C PRO A 58 -12.88 -7.81 4.78
N GLU A 59 -12.60 -9.10 4.89
CA GLU A 59 -11.51 -9.61 5.72
C GLU A 59 -10.16 -9.16 5.18
N LEU A 60 -9.92 -9.36 3.88
CA LEU A 60 -8.69 -8.91 3.22
C LEU A 60 -8.44 -7.40 3.39
N VAL A 61 -9.47 -6.57 3.25
CA VAL A 61 -9.37 -5.11 3.44
C VAL A 61 -9.02 -4.76 4.88
N SER A 62 -9.61 -5.45 5.85
CA SER A 62 -9.33 -5.25 7.28
C SER A 62 -7.90 -5.66 7.64
N GLU A 63 -7.48 -6.84 7.20
CA GLU A 63 -6.11 -7.34 7.40
C GLU A 63 -5.07 -6.41 6.77
N THR A 64 -5.34 -5.94 5.54
CA THR A 64 -4.47 -4.98 4.85
C THR A 64 -4.31 -3.69 5.67
N ALA A 65 -5.38 -3.16 6.25
CA ALA A 65 -5.30 -1.96 7.08
C ALA A 65 -4.47 -2.17 8.36
N ILE A 66 -4.57 -3.35 8.99
CA ILE A 66 -3.78 -3.73 10.17
C ILE A 66 -2.30 -3.80 9.79
N GLN A 67 -1.96 -4.62 8.80
CA GLN A 67 -0.57 -4.80 8.34
C GLN A 67 0.05 -3.49 7.87
N LEU A 68 -0.72 -2.66 7.16
CA LEU A 68 -0.24 -1.36 6.71
C LEU A 68 0.08 -0.43 7.89
N THR A 69 -0.70 -0.49 8.97
CA THR A 69 -0.44 0.31 10.18
C THR A 69 0.84 -0.16 10.87
N GLU A 70 1.04 -1.48 11.00
CA GLU A 70 2.23 -2.08 11.62
C GLU A 70 3.51 -1.75 10.85
N VAL A 71 3.50 -1.95 9.53
CA VAL A 71 4.65 -1.68 8.65
C VAL A 71 5.03 -0.20 8.69
N TRP A 72 4.05 0.71 8.78
CA TRP A 72 4.32 2.15 8.81
C TRP A 72 4.59 2.72 10.20
N ALA A 73 4.39 1.94 11.27
CA ALA A 73 4.57 2.40 12.64
C ALA A 73 5.96 3.02 12.92
N PRO A 74 7.10 2.43 12.45
CA PRO A 74 8.43 3.00 12.67
C PRO A 74 8.66 4.37 12.01
N TYR A 75 7.80 4.75 11.05
CA TYR A 75 7.92 5.98 10.27
C TYR A 75 6.92 7.05 10.71
N ARG A 76 6.07 6.80 11.72
CA ARG A 76 5.04 7.75 12.20
C ARG A 76 5.49 8.60 13.40
N GLY A 77 6.56 8.23 14.08
CA GLY A 77 7.05 8.90 15.30
C GLY A 77 7.96 10.11 15.05
N PRO A 78 8.35 10.83 16.13
CA PRO A 78 9.28 11.96 16.06
C PRO A 78 10.71 11.52 15.69
N MET A 79 11.10 10.31 16.09
CA MET A 79 12.33 9.66 15.66
C MET A 79 11.97 8.58 14.66
N MET A 80 12.10 8.90 13.37
CA MET A 80 11.79 7.99 12.29
C MET A 80 12.91 6.97 12.09
N ALA A 81 12.55 5.72 11.89
CA ALA A 81 13.48 4.70 11.44
C ALA A 81 14.05 5.04 10.05
N VAL A 82 15.31 4.65 9.83
CA VAL A 82 15.93 4.69 8.50
C VAL A 82 15.49 3.42 7.77
N PRO A 83 14.83 3.52 6.60
CA PRO A 83 14.45 2.35 5.82
C PRO A 83 15.67 1.53 5.40
N ARG A 84 15.50 0.21 5.30
CA ARG A 84 16.58 -0.68 4.84
C ARG A 84 16.53 -0.86 3.33
N GLY A 85 17.68 -0.83 2.67
CA GLY A 85 17.76 -1.18 1.24
C GLY A 85 16.91 -0.23 0.38
N ASP A 86 15.87 -0.76 -0.26
CA ASP A 86 14.90 -0.05 -1.10
C ASP A 86 13.51 0.13 -0.43
N GLU A 87 13.39 -0.21 0.85
CA GLU A 87 12.13 -0.23 1.59
C GLU A 87 11.38 1.11 1.53
N GLY A 88 12.10 2.23 1.65
CA GLY A 88 11.50 3.55 1.57
C GLY A 88 10.84 3.83 0.22
N ASP A 89 11.42 3.34 -0.87
CA ASP A 89 10.88 3.51 -2.23
C ASP A 89 9.68 2.59 -2.44
N TYR A 90 9.80 1.34 -2.00
CA TYR A 90 8.71 0.37 -2.03
C TYR A 90 7.48 0.90 -1.28
N LEU A 91 7.62 1.38 -0.06
CA LEU A 91 6.52 1.90 0.75
C LEU A 91 5.79 3.05 0.05
N ARG A 92 6.54 3.98 -0.58
CA ARG A 92 5.96 5.12 -1.31
C ARG A 92 5.19 4.69 -2.56
N ILE A 93 5.71 3.72 -3.31
CA ILE A 93 5.02 3.17 -4.49
C ILE A 93 3.78 2.40 -4.05
N HIS A 94 3.93 1.53 -3.04
CA HIS A 94 2.87 0.68 -2.52
C HIS A 94 1.69 1.50 -2.02
N ILE A 95 1.92 2.56 -1.23
CA ILE A 95 0.82 3.35 -0.67
C ILE A 95 0.05 4.14 -1.75
N ARG A 96 0.74 4.58 -2.81
CA ARG A 96 0.10 5.25 -3.96
C ARG A 96 -0.76 4.26 -4.74
N HIS A 97 -0.21 3.08 -5.06
CA HIS A 97 -0.96 2.04 -5.74
C HIS A 97 -2.17 1.57 -4.93
N LEU A 98 -2.01 1.33 -3.64
CA LEU A 98 -3.10 0.91 -2.76
C LEU A 98 -4.19 1.97 -2.70
N ARG A 99 -3.82 3.25 -2.64
CA ARG A 99 -4.79 4.35 -2.75
C ARG A 99 -5.60 4.26 -4.03
N ASP A 100 -4.94 4.15 -5.18
CA ASP A 100 -5.62 4.20 -6.47
C ASP A 100 -6.57 3.01 -6.65
N LYS A 101 -6.19 1.83 -6.15
CA LYS A 101 -7.05 0.64 -6.11
C LYS A 101 -8.25 0.86 -5.19
N ALA A 102 -8.05 1.37 -3.97
CA ALA A 102 -9.12 1.62 -3.02
C ALA A 102 -10.09 2.71 -3.52
N ASP A 103 -9.58 3.80 -4.10
CA ASP A 103 -10.40 4.87 -4.69
C ASP A 103 -11.23 4.33 -5.86
N ARG A 104 -10.65 3.51 -6.74
CA ARG A 104 -11.37 2.90 -7.86
C ARG A 104 -12.45 1.91 -7.38
N ALA A 105 -12.16 1.10 -6.37
CA ALA A 105 -13.14 0.19 -5.79
C ALA A 105 -14.32 0.98 -5.17
N VAL A 106 -14.04 2.01 -4.37
CA VAL A 106 -15.08 2.88 -3.80
C VAL A 106 -15.89 3.59 -4.90
N LEU A 107 -15.25 4.01 -6.00
CA LEU A 107 -15.95 4.59 -7.13
C LEU A 107 -16.88 3.56 -7.82
N LEU A 108 -16.44 2.31 -7.97
CA LEU A 108 -17.24 1.23 -8.54
C LEU A 108 -18.55 1.04 -7.74
N PHE A 109 -18.48 1.02 -6.40
CA PHE A 109 -19.67 0.97 -5.55
C PHE A 109 -20.60 2.18 -5.76
N LYS A 110 -20.04 3.38 -5.92
CA LYS A 110 -20.82 4.60 -6.12
C LYS A 110 -21.51 4.63 -7.48
N ASP A 111 -20.84 4.15 -8.52
CA ASP A 111 -21.34 4.19 -9.89
C ASP A 111 -22.32 3.02 -10.16
N GLY A 112 -22.03 1.84 -9.60
CA GLY A 112 -22.87 0.65 -9.73
C GLY A 112 -24.21 0.77 -8.98
N LYS A 113 -24.22 1.40 -7.80
CA LYS A 113 -25.43 1.54 -6.95
C LYS A 113 -26.15 0.20 -6.81
N GLU A 114 -27.42 0.11 -7.21
CA GLU A 114 -28.21 -1.14 -7.16
C GLU A 114 -27.61 -2.26 -8.02
N LYS A 115 -26.94 -1.92 -9.13
CA LYS A 115 -26.29 -2.90 -10.01
C LYS A 115 -25.08 -3.59 -9.37
N MET A 116 -24.62 -3.13 -8.20
CA MET A 116 -23.59 -3.86 -7.43
C MET A 116 -24.15 -5.17 -6.83
N PHE A 117 -25.46 -5.24 -6.60
CA PHE A 117 -26.10 -6.41 -5.97
C PHE A 117 -26.51 -7.47 -7.02
N GLU A 118 -26.54 -7.11 -8.29
CA GLU A 118 -26.84 -8.01 -9.41
C GLU A 118 -25.59 -8.82 -9.78
N GLU A 119 -25.65 -10.15 -9.70
CA GLU A 119 -24.49 -11.02 -9.96
C GLU A 119 -23.97 -10.98 -11.40
N THR A 120 -24.86 -10.71 -12.34
CA THR A 120 -24.55 -10.68 -13.78
C THR A 120 -24.18 -9.28 -14.28
N SER A 121 -24.19 -8.28 -13.40
CA SER A 121 -23.84 -6.90 -13.73
C SER A 121 -22.34 -6.75 -13.94
N SER A 122 -21.95 -5.88 -14.87
CA SER A 122 -20.54 -5.52 -15.11
C SER A 122 -19.86 -4.80 -13.93
N TYR A 123 -20.63 -4.44 -12.89
CA TYR A 123 -20.12 -3.83 -11.67
C TYR A 123 -19.76 -4.85 -10.58
N ARG A 124 -20.23 -6.10 -10.70
CA ARG A 124 -19.91 -7.22 -9.81
C ARG A 124 -18.61 -7.88 -10.27
#